data_AF-A0A3C0YYI9-F1
#
_entry.id   AF-A0A3C0YYI9-F1
#
_cell.length_a   1.000
_cell.length_b   1.000
_cell.length_c   1.000
_cell.angle_alpha   90.00
_cell.angle_beta   90.00
_cell.angle_gamma   90.00
#
_symmetry.space_group_name_H-M   'P 1'
#
loop_
_entity.id
_entity.type
_entity.pdbx_description
1 polymer ?
#
loop_
_entity_poly.entity_id
_entity_poly.type
_entity_poly.pdbx_seq_one_letter_code
_entity_poly.pdbx_strand_id
1 'polypeptide(L)'
;MTNLMDRFELDRRKLLMERSVPGRIGVSLPPLDVPVAPMPDDSLLRHDLEMPEISESELVRYFAQISQFNFSIDHNFYPLGSCTMKYNPKVNDEFASLPGLAQIHPLQPESTIQGALKLLWRLQALLSGITGLPGVSLAPMAGA
;
A
#
# COMPACT_ATOMS: atom_id res chain seq x y z
N MET A 1 34.13 -14.10 -20.42
CA MET A 1 33.77 -12.70 -20.12
C MET A 1 32.27 -12.55 -20.37
N THR A 2 31.46 -12.44 -19.33
CA THR A 2 30.01 -12.18 -19.45
C THR A 2 29.81 -10.78 -20.05
N ASN A 3 29.01 -10.66 -21.12
CA ASN A 3 28.76 -9.40 -21.81
C ASN A 3 28.02 -8.44 -20.87
N LEU A 4 28.12 -7.13 -21.09
CA LEU A 4 27.44 -6.09 -20.32
C LEU A 4 25.92 -6.34 -20.20
N MET A 5 25.28 -6.82 -21.26
CA MET A 5 23.85 -7.13 -21.27
C MET A 5 23.50 -8.28 -20.31
N ASP A 6 24.33 -9.31 -20.26
CA ASP A 6 24.12 -10.44 -19.35
C ASP A 6 24.24 -9.98 -17.89
N ARG A 7 25.23 -9.13 -17.58
CA ARG A 7 25.40 -8.55 -16.23
C ARG A 7 24.22 -7.69 -15.83
N PHE A 8 23.69 -6.90 -16.77
CA PHE A 8 22.51 -6.07 -16.54
C PHE A 8 21.27 -6.91 -16.24
N GLU A 9 21.02 -7.97 -17.01
CA GLU A 9 19.89 -8.88 -16.76
C GLU A 9 20.03 -9.65 -15.44
N LEU A 10 21.25 -10.09 -15.10
CA LEU A 10 21.54 -10.69 -13.79
C LEU A 10 21.23 -9.72 -12.65
N ASP A 11 21.66 -8.46 -12.75
CA ASP A 11 21.43 -7.46 -11.72
C ASP A 11 19.93 -7.13 -11.57
N ARG A 12 19.21 -7.07 -12.69
CA ARG A 12 17.75 -6.91 -12.73
C ARG A 12 17.00 -8.01 -11.98
N ARG A 13 17.50 -9.25 -11.96
CA ARG A 13 16.83 -10.38 -11.33
C ARG A 13 17.16 -10.56 -9.85
N LYS A 14 18.14 -9.82 -9.31
CA LYS A 14 18.50 -9.90 -7.88
C LYS A 14 17.33 -9.52 -6.98
N LEU A 15 17.14 -10.32 -5.93
CA LEU A 15 16.18 -10.04 -4.86
C LEU A 15 16.61 -8.80 -4.07
N LEU A 16 15.67 -8.16 -3.38
CA LEU A 16 15.97 -6.97 -2.57
C LEU A 16 17.05 -7.27 -1.52
N MET A 17 16.94 -8.42 -0.85
CA MET A 17 17.92 -8.85 0.17
C MET A 17 19.35 -9.00 -0.37
N GLU A 18 19.50 -9.45 -1.62
CA GLU A 18 20.81 -9.61 -2.28
C GLU A 18 21.47 -8.28 -2.67
N ARG A 19 20.71 -7.19 -2.61
CA ARG A 19 21.17 -5.82 -2.89
C ARG A 19 21.53 -5.05 -1.60
N SER A 20 21.36 -5.68 -0.44
CA SER A 20 21.67 -5.09 0.87
C SER A 20 23.16 -4.76 0.98
N VAL A 21 23.48 -3.61 1.55
CA VAL A 21 24.85 -3.20 1.90
C VAL A 21 24.85 -2.70 3.34
N PRO A 22 25.63 -3.34 4.25
CA PRO A 22 25.63 -2.96 5.66
C PRO A 22 25.89 -1.48 5.92
N GLY A 23 25.12 -0.89 6.83
CA GLY A 23 25.13 0.52 7.23
C GLY A 23 24.37 1.47 6.30
N ARG A 24 23.72 0.97 5.24
CA ARG A 24 23.04 1.83 4.25
C ARG A 24 21.63 2.21 4.72
N ILE A 25 21.35 3.51 4.70
CA ILE A 25 20.09 4.08 5.18
C ILE A 25 19.23 4.53 3.99
N GLY A 26 17.99 4.07 3.96
CA GLY A 26 17.03 4.34 2.87
C GLY A 26 16.01 5.42 3.13
N VAL A 27 15.87 5.88 4.37
CA VAL A 27 14.86 6.87 4.74
C VAL A 27 15.33 7.67 5.95
N SER A 28 14.96 8.94 5.99
CA SER A 28 15.04 9.77 7.19
C SER A 28 13.64 9.88 7.79
N LEU A 29 13.49 9.52 9.07
CA LEU A 29 12.24 9.70 9.77
C LEU A 29 12.05 11.17 10.14
N PRO A 30 10.80 11.69 10.11
CA PRO A 30 10.51 13.02 10.60
C PRO A 30 10.87 13.15 12.09
N PRO A 31 11.08 14.38 12.60
CA PRO A 31 11.27 14.59 14.03
C PRO A 31 10.04 14.12 14.80
N LEU A 32 10.27 13.66 16.03
CA LEU A 32 9.21 13.22 16.93
C LEU A 32 8.26 14.38 17.25
N ASP A 33 6.98 14.22 16.92
CA ASP A 33 5.91 15.19 17.13
C ASP A 33 4.98 14.83 18.30
N VAL A 34 5.30 13.75 19.03
CA VAL A 34 4.58 13.25 20.19
C VAL A 34 5.49 13.09 21.41
N PRO A 35 4.94 13.01 22.65
CA PRO A 35 5.75 12.73 23.82
C PRO A 35 6.50 11.39 23.71
N VAL A 36 7.74 11.35 24.21
CA VAL A 36 8.54 10.12 24.28
C VAL A 36 7.86 9.14 25.22
N ALA A 37 7.67 7.90 24.77
CA ALA A 37 7.17 6.80 25.58
C ALA A 37 8.33 5.88 26.03
N PRO A 38 8.25 5.26 27.23
CA PRO A 38 9.22 4.26 27.63
C PRO A 38 9.15 3.04 26.71
N MET A 39 10.31 2.46 26.41
CA MET A 39 10.38 1.19 25.68
C MET A 39 9.76 0.06 26.50
N PRO A 40 9.18 -0.97 25.85
CA PRO A 40 8.78 -2.20 26.55
C PRO A 40 10.01 -2.91 27.14
N ASP A 41 9.76 -3.89 28.02
CA ASP A 41 10.81 -4.71 28.63
C ASP A 41 11.73 -5.31 27.56
N ASP A 42 13.04 -5.30 27.83
CA ASP A 42 14.07 -5.74 26.89
C ASP A 42 13.90 -7.21 26.47
N SER A 43 13.32 -8.05 27.35
CA SER A 43 12.98 -9.44 27.05
C SER A 43 11.94 -9.61 25.93
N LEU A 44 11.20 -8.54 25.60
CA LEU A 44 10.22 -8.50 24.51
C LEU A 44 10.81 -7.93 23.21
N LEU A 45 12.05 -7.41 23.25
CA LEU A 45 12.69 -6.75 22.13
C LEU A 45 13.59 -7.70 21.34
N ARG A 46 13.65 -7.46 20.03
CA ARG A 46 14.68 -8.05 19.16
C ARG A 46 15.76 -7.00 18.93
N HIS A 47 17.02 -7.39 19.12
CA HIS A 47 18.16 -6.50 18.89
C HIS A 47 18.62 -6.47 17.42
N ASP A 48 18.15 -7.41 16.61
CA ASP A 48 18.47 -7.48 15.18
C ASP A 48 17.25 -7.92 14.37
N LEU A 49 17.20 -7.46 13.12
CA LEU A 49 16.15 -7.70 12.15
C LEU A 49 16.80 -7.90 10.79
N GLU A 50 16.56 -9.05 10.18
CA GLU A 50 17.06 -9.37 8.84
C GLU A 50 16.26 -8.59 7.78
N MET A 51 16.58 -7.31 7.65
CA MET A 51 16.01 -6.36 6.69
C MET A 51 17.09 -5.87 5.74
N PRO A 52 16.75 -5.53 4.48
CA PRO A 52 17.73 -5.05 3.53
C PRO A 52 18.12 -3.61 3.85
N GLU A 53 19.43 -3.34 3.82
CA GLU A 53 20.02 -2.02 4.03
C GLU A 53 20.29 -1.39 2.66
N ILE A 54 19.37 -0.54 2.21
CA ILE A 54 19.29 -0.04 0.82
C ILE A 54 18.94 1.44 0.81
N SER A 55 19.47 2.20 -0.16
CA SER A 55 19.16 3.63 -0.30
C SER A 55 17.78 3.86 -0.91
N GLU A 56 17.16 5.02 -0.67
CA GLU A 56 15.86 5.37 -1.25
C GLU A 56 15.84 5.21 -2.77
N SER A 57 16.90 5.71 -3.43
CA SER A 57 17.02 5.66 -4.89
C SER A 57 17.08 4.24 -5.44
N GLU A 58 17.75 3.32 -4.73
CA GLU A 58 17.82 1.91 -5.11
C GLU A 58 16.48 1.22 -4.88
N LEU A 59 15.77 1.56 -3.81
CA LEU A 59 14.44 1.04 -3.51
C LEU A 59 13.42 1.45 -4.59
N VAL A 60 13.41 2.73 -4.97
CA VAL A 60 12.55 3.25 -6.05
C VAL A 60 12.86 2.53 -7.37
N ARG A 61 14.14 2.40 -7.73
CA ARG A 61 14.55 1.66 -8.94
C ARG A 61 14.10 0.21 -8.89
N TYR A 62 14.26 -0.45 -7.75
CA TYR A 62 13.89 -1.85 -7.57
C TYR A 62 12.39 -2.07 -7.81
N PHE A 63 11.51 -1.32 -7.15
CA PHE A 63 10.07 -1.49 -7.31
C PHE A 63 9.56 -1.04 -8.68
N ALA A 64 10.11 0.05 -9.24
CA ALA A 64 9.79 0.47 -10.61
C ALA A 64 10.19 -0.60 -11.63
N GLN A 65 11.27 -1.32 -11.39
CA GLN A 65 11.70 -2.41 -12.25
C GLN A 65 10.82 -3.66 -12.11
N ILE A 66 10.45 -4.02 -10.87
CA ILE A 66 9.52 -5.13 -10.63
C ILE A 66 8.14 -4.86 -11.23
N SER A 67 7.67 -3.61 -11.21
CA SER A 67 6.38 -3.27 -11.80
C SER A 67 6.34 -3.62 -13.30
N GLN A 68 7.46 -3.51 -14.02
CA GLN A 68 7.57 -3.88 -15.44
C GLN A 68 7.54 -5.40 -15.68
N PHE A 69 7.74 -6.21 -14.64
CA PHE A 69 7.64 -7.67 -14.73
C PHE A 69 6.20 -8.17 -14.55
N ASN A 70 5.30 -7.31 -14.06
CA ASN A 70 3.91 -7.67 -13.83
C ASN A 70 3.07 -7.42 -15.09
N PHE A 71 2.25 -8.40 -15.46
CA PHE A 71 1.17 -8.18 -16.40
C PHE A 71 0.04 -7.43 -15.69
N SER A 72 -0.39 -6.29 -16.22
CA SER A 72 -1.38 -5.41 -15.57
C SER A 72 -2.49 -4.99 -16.53
N ILE A 73 -3.66 -4.71 -15.95
CA ILE A 73 -4.83 -4.17 -16.68
C ILE A 73 -4.58 -2.76 -17.22
N ASP A 74 -3.65 -2.01 -16.61
CA ASP A 74 -3.29 -0.67 -17.05
C ASP A 74 -2.57 -0.66 -18.41
N HIS A 75 -1.93 -1.78 -18.77
CA HIS A 75 -1.15 -1.89 -20.00
C HIS A 75 -1.71 -2.93 -20.98
N ASN A 76 -2.60 -3.81 -20.54
CA ASN A 76 -3.03 -4.96 -21.32
C ASN A 76 -4.52 -5.25 -21.15
N PHE A 77 -5.07 -5.94 -22.15
CA PHE A 77 -6.38 -6.57 -22.01
C PHE A 77 -6.32 -7.77 -21.07
N TYR A 78 -7.23 -7.81 -20.07
CA TYR A 78 -7.15 -8.75 -18.95
C TYR A 78 -8.45 -9.58 -18.78
N PRO A 79 -8.76 -10.54 -19.68
CA PRO A 79 -10.06 -11.22 -19.74
C PRO A 79 -10.19 -12.40 -18.75
N LEU A 80 -10.11 -12.12 -17.44
CA LEU A 80 -10.38 -13.13 -16.42
C LEU A 80 -11.88 -13.22 -16.10
N GLY A 81 -12.47 -14.38 -16.37
CA GLY A 81 -13.85 -14.70 -15.99
C GLY A 81 -14.06 -14.61 -14.47
N SER A 82 -15.26 -14.23 -14.04
CA SER A 82 -15.66 -14.03 -12.63
C SER A 82 -14.93 -12.89 -11.87
N CYS A 83 -13.77 -12.44 -12.34
CA CYS A 83 -12.95 -11.44 -11.65
C CYS A 83 -13.40 -9.99 -11.92
N THR A 84 -14.18 -9.75 -12.97
CA THR A 84 -14.63 -8.40 -13.39
C THR A 84 -13.46 -7.42 -13.48
N MET A 85 -12.42 -7.81 -14.23
CA MET A 85 -11.22 -6.99 -14.49
C MET A 85 -11.56 -5.77 -15.36
N LYS A 86 -12.25 -4.79 -14.76
CA LYS A 86 -12.65 -3.52 -15.36
C LYS A 86 -11.58 -2.44 -15.12
N TYR A 87 -11.62 -1.38 -15.90
CA TYR A 87 -10.78 -0.21 -15.67
C TYR A 87 -10.92 0.33 -14.23
N ASN A 88 -9.78 0.68 -13.63
CA ASN A 88 -9.67 1.36 -12.33
C ASN A 88 -9.41 2.87 -12.57
N PRO A 89 -10.43 3.74 -12.47
CA PRO A 89 -10.26 5.18 -12.66
C PRO A 89 -9.22 5.77 -11.71
N LYS A 90 -8.20 6.45 -12.26
CA LYS A 90 -7.10 7.03 -11.47
C LYS A 90 -7.56 8.13 -10.51
N VAL A 91 -8.67 8.78 -10.82
CA VAL A 91 -9.33 9.73 -9.90
C VAL A 91 -9.76 9.08 -8.57
N ASN A 92 -10.00 7.76 -8.55
CA ASN A 92 -10.35 7.07 -7.31
C ASN A 92 -9.16 7.02 -6.35
N ASP A 93 -7.94 6.89 -6.86
CA ASP A 93 -6.70 6.90 -6.07
C ASP A 93 -6.47 8.31 -5.47
N GLU A 94 -6.76 9.36 -6.24
CA GLU A 94 -6.72 10.75 -5.77
C GLU A 94 -7.73 10.99 -4.64
N PHE A 95 -8.98 10.54 -4.80
CA PHE A 95 -9.99 10.69 -3.76
C PHE A 95 -9.68 9.87 -2.51
N ALA A 96 -9.20 8.64 -2.65
CA ALA A 96 -8.79 7.81 -1.52
C ALA A 96 -7.64 8.44 -0.71
N SER A 97 -6.77 9.20 -1.38
CA SER A 97 -5.63 9.88 -0.77
C SER A 97 -5.98 11.19 -0.04
N LEU A 98 -7.24 11.63 -0.09
CA LEU A 98 -7.66 12.84 0.62
C LEU A 98 -7.41 12.69 2.14
N PRO A 99 -6.88 13.72 2.84
CA PRO A 99 -6.61 13.63 4.28
C PRO A 99 -7.84 13.28 5.11
N GLY A 100 -9.02 13.76 4.70
CA GLY A 100 -10.31 13.42 5.30
C GLY A 100 -10.77 11.97 5.09
N LEU A 101 -9.93 11.11 4.51
CA LEU A 101 -10.12 9.65 4.42
C LEU A 101 -8.83 8.94 4.87
N ALA A 102 -7.70 9.23 4.24
CA ALA A 102 -6.42 8.53 4.45
C ALA A 102 -5.80 8.75 5.85
N GLN A 103 -6.13 9.85 6.52
CA GLN A 103 -5.57 10.21 7.84
C GLN A 103 -6.61 10.13 8.96
N ILE A 104 -7.71 9.41 8.74
CA ILE A 104 -8.72 9.17 9.77
C ILE A 104 -8.23 8.07 10.71
N HIS A 105 -8.13 8.39 12.01
CA HIS A 105 -8.04 7.36 13.03
C HIS A 105 -9.45 6.75 13.26
N PRO A 106 -9.61 5.41 13.25
CA PRO A 106 -10.94 4.79 13.41
C PRO A 106 -11.69 5.17 14.70
N LEU A 107 -10.95 5.53 15.75
CA LEU A 107 -11.50 5.95 17.05
C LEU A 107 -11.52 7.47 17.29
N GLN A 108 -11.31 8.30 16.26
CA GLN A 108 -11.42 9.76 16.46
C GLN A 108 -12.88 10.19 16.69
N PRO A 109 -13.13 11.32 17.39
CA PRO A 109 -14.49 11.75 17.70
C PRO A 109 -15.36 11.90 16.44
N GLU A 110 -16.57 11.34 16.45
CA GLU A 110 -17.46 11.33 15.27
C GLU A 110 -17.73 12.72 14.68
N SER A 111 -17.72 13.75 15.54
CA SER A 111 -17.87 15.15 15.14
C SER A 111 -16.80 15.63 14.13
N THR A 112 -15.62 15.01 14.10
CA THR A 112 -14.51 15.38 13.19
C THR A 112 -14.55 14.63 11.85
N ILE A 113 -15.42 13.62 11.70
CA ILE A 113 -15.45 12.70 10.54
C ILE A 113 -16.78 12.64 9.80
N GLN A 114 -17.65 13.63 9.99
CA GLN A 114 -18.99 13.64 9.36
C GLN A 114 -18.94 13.50 7.83
N GLY A 115 -17.87 13.97 7.17
CA GLY A 115 -17.66 13.78 5.73
C GLY A 115 -17.53 12.30 5.33
N ALA A 116 -16.70 11.53 6.06
CA ALA A 116 -16.49 10.11 5.81
C ALA A 116 -17.76 9.30 6.15
N LEU A 117 -18.42 9.61 7.28
CA LEU A 117 -19.68 8.97 7.67
C LEU A 117 -20.78 9.19 6.63
N LYS A 118 -20.88 10.40 6.08
CA LYS A 118 -21.82 10.73 5.00
C LYS A 118 -21.51 9.93 3.73
N LEU A 119 -20.23 9.70 3.41
CA LEU A 119 -19.82 8.89 2.26
C LEU A 119 -20.24 7.43 2.45
N LEU A 120 -19.98 6.85 3.63
CA LEU A 120 -20.39 5.48 3.97
C LEU A 120 -21.91 5.31 3.87
N TRP A 121 -22.67 6.21 4.48
CA TRP A 121 -24.13 6.17 4.44
C TRP A 121 -24.68 6.26 3.00
N ARG A 122 -24.13 7.16 2.17
CA ARG A 122 -24.50 7.27 0.75
C ARG A 122 -24.21 5.99 -0.02
N LEU A 123 -23.06 5.36 0.23
CA LEU A 123 -22.71 4.10 -0.43
C LEU A 123 -23.68 2.99 -0.02
N GLN A 124 -24.02 2.87 1.26
CA GLN A 124 -25.01 1.90 1.74
C GLN A 124 -26.38 2.12 1.07
N ALA A 125 -26.84 3.37 1.00
CA ALA A 125 -28.11 3.70 0.35
C ALA A 125 -28.12 3.36 -1.15
N LEU A 126 -27.03 3.65 -1.87
CA LEU A 126 -26.89 3.30 -3.28
C LEU A 126 -26.90 1.77 -3.49
N LEU A 127 -26.16 1.02 -2.68
CA LEU A 127 -26.12 -0.44 -2.75
C LEU A 127 -27.46 -1.08 -2.40
N SER A 128 -28.13 -0.61 -1.34
CA SER A 128 -29.50 -1.01 -1.01
C SER A 128 -30.47 -0.74 -2.17
N GLY A 129 -30.37 0.43 -2.81
CA GLY A 129 -31.19 0.78 -3.97
C GLY A 129 -30.95 -0.13 -5.19
N ILE A 130 -29.69 -0.50 -5.47
CA ILE A 130 -29.33 -1.40 -6.58
C ILE A 130 -29.78 -2.84 -6.31
N THR A 131 -29.65 -3.30 -5.07
CA THR A 131 -29.89 -4.70 -4.68
C THR A 131 -31.32 -4.98 -4.24
N GLY A 132 -32.09 -3.95 -3.88
CA GLY A 132 -33.42 -4.09 -3.28
C GLY A 132 -33.41 -4.56 -1.83
N LEU A 133 -32.24 -4.58 -1.17
CA LEU A 133 -32.12 -5.01 0.23
C LEU A 133 -32.53 -3.90 1.21
N PRO A 134 -33.13 -4.25 2.37
CA PRO A 134 -33.56 -3.27 3.37
C PRO A 134 -32.38 -2.53 4.04
N GLY A 135 -31.17 -3.07 3.93
CA GLY A 135 -29.94 -2.45 4.42
C GLY A 135 -28.70 -3.18 3.93
N VAL A 136 -27.55 -2.52 4.03
CA VAL A 136 -26.23 -3.04 3.61
C VAL A 136 -25.20 -2.72 4.70
N SER A 137 -24.34 -3.68 5.03
CA SER A 137 -23.16 -3.46 5.89
C SER A 137 -21.91 -3.28 5.03
N LEU A 138 -21.03 -2.34 5.42
CA LEU A 138 -19.73 -2.11 4.79
C LEU A 138 -18.56 -2.68 5.61
N ALA A 139 -18.84 -3.41 6.70
CA ALA A 139 -17.82 -3.99 7.55
C ALA A 139 -17.05 -5.18 6.93
N PRO A 140 -17.66 -6.07 6.12
CA PRO A 140 -16.92 -7.14 5.47
C PRO A 140 -15.85 -6.60 4.51
N MET A 141 -14.63 -7.14 4.60
CA MET A 141 -13.48 -6.67 3.80
C MET A 141 -13.31 -7.39 2.46
N ALA A 142 -14.03 -8.49 2.25
CA ALA A 142 -14.03 -9.30 1.04
C ALA A 142 -15.35 -10.08 0.90
N GLY A 143 -15.54 -10.77 -0.23
CA GLY A 143 -16.77 -11.51 -0.51
C GLY A 143 -16.85 -12.93 0.05
N ALA A 144 -15.73 -13.54 0.47
CA ALA A 144 -15.67 -14.90 1.02
C ALA A 144 -16.00 -14.96 2.52
#